data_AF-A0A4Y2KBI5-F1
#
_entry.id   AF-A0A4Y2KBI5-F1
#
_cell.length_a   1.000
_cell.length_b   1.000
_cell.length_c   1.000
_cell.angle_alpha   90.00
_cell.angle_beta   90.00
_cell.angle_gamma   90.00
#
_symmetry.space_group_name_H-M   'P 1'
#
loop_
_entity.id
_entity.type
_entity.pdbx_description
1 polymer ?
#
loop_
_entity_poly.entity_id
_entity_poly.type
_entity_poly.pdbx_seq_one_letter_code
_entity_poly.pdbx_strand_id
1 'polypeptide(L)'
;MELENILGTNTDVNFTNAANNACVSIPSGPEDISGSRNYKPVQPILERFPKHKDGDRFRSFNSKLYHFKCYRIQTVEKCYGKSEKENRLLKHKLSFSHCKAVANYEAYNSTLEKGSVISQISKEHAMLIKENRHYLVTLCEILLTISQQKIGVRESGSLFRASAIDIESESIDYRPHSGNFLSLLALVGNHAEVIARRIRHGPGNAKYTHHSVQNALLDIMADEVKNKIFEEMQAAE
;
A
#
# COMPACT_ATOMS: atom_id res chain seq x y z
N MET A 1 -4.23 -15.61 31.00
CA MET A 1 -5.63 -15.82 30.56
C MET A 1 -5.91 -14.67 29.61
N GLU A 2 -5.85 -14.97 28.32
CA GLU A 2 -5.68 -14.01 27.23
C GLU A 2 -7.01 -13.28 26.93
N LEU A 3 -6.99 -11.95 26.97
CA LEU A 3 -8.10 -11.08 26.59
C LEU A 3 -8.00 -10.74 25.09
N GLU A 4 -8.14 -11.74 24.22
CA GLU A 4 -8.24 -11.53 22.76
C GLU A 4 -9.60 -11.96 22.16
N ASN A 5 -10.61 -12.28 22.98
CA ASN A 5 -11.85 -12.90 22.49
C ASN A 5 -13.07 -11.98 22.31
N ILE A 6 -12.90 -10.66 22.23
CA ILE A 6 -14.03 -9.76 21.98
C ILE A 6 -13.59 -8.68 20.99
N LEU A 7 -13.63 -9.02 19.70
CA LEU A 7 -13.97 -8.15 18.56
C LEU A 7 -13.81 -8.99 17.28
N GLY A 8 -14.94 -9.43 16.73
CA GLY A 8 -15.04 -10.42 15.67
C GLY A 8 -14.19 -10.12 14.43
N THR A 9 -13.38 -11.11 14.07
CA THR A 9 -12.71 -11.23 12.77
C THR A 9 -13.75 -11.51 11.69
N ASN A 10 -14.30 -10.47 11.06
CA ASN A 10 -15.02 -10.61 9.80
C ASN A 10 -14.22 -9.95 8.69
N THR A 11 -13.25 -10.69 8.17
CA THR A 11 -12.75 -10.50 6.81
C THR A 11 -12.64 -11.85 6.16
N ASP A 12 -13.62 -12.17 5.32
CA ASP A 12 -13.43 -13.01 4.14
C ASP A 12 -14.39 -12.49 3.08
N VAL A 13 -14.01 -11.40 2.41
CA VAL A 13 -14.61 -11.06 1.12
C VAL A 13 -14.06 -12.08 0.13
N ASN A 14 -14.82 -13.17 -0.03
CA ASN A 14 -14.63 -14.20 -1.03
C ASN A 14 -14.77 -13.58 -2.43
N PHE A 15 -13.67 -13.14 -3.03
CA PHE A 15 -13.56 -13.11 -4.48
C PHE A 15 -13.24 -14.53 -4.93
N THR A 16 -14.30 -15.31 -5.13
CA THR A 16 -14.20 -16.63 -5.76
C THR A 16 -13.59 -16.42 -7.15
N ASN A 17 -12.38 -16.96 -7.30
CA ASN A 17 -11.71 -17.12 -8.57
C ASN A 17 -12.66 -17.82 -9.55
N ALA A 18 -12.77 -17.21 -10.73
CA ALA A 18 -13.40 -17.78 -11.90
C ALA A 18 -12.74 -19.12 -12.23
N ALA A 19 -13.38 -20.21 -11.81
CA ALA A 19 -13.04 -21.57 -12.19
C ALA A 19 -14.31 -22.37 -12.47
N ASN A 20 -15.28 -21.77 -13.17
CA ASN A 20 -16.29 -22.53 -13.89
C ASN A 20 -15.86 -22.60 -15.34
N ASN A 21 -15.02 -23.60 -15.61
CA ASN A 21 -14.78 -24.13 -16.95
C ASN A 21 -16.12 -24.66 -17.49
N ALA A 22 -16.95 -23.77 -18.03
CA ALA A 22 -17.79 -24.16 -19.14
C ALA A 22 -16.81 -24.48 -20.28
N CYS A 23 -16.67 -25.75 -20.59
CA CYS A 23 -16.08 -26.23 -21.83
C CYS A 23 -16.92 -25.64 -22.98
N VAL A 24 -16.64 -24.40 -23.34
CA VAL A 24 -17.05 -23.84 -24.61
C VAL A 24 -16.17 -24.57 -25.60
N SER A 25 -16.73 -25.65 -26.17
CA SER A 25 -16.18 -26.32 -27.33
C SER A 25 -15.93 -25.25 -28.39
N ILE A 26 -14.68 -24.81 -28.50
CA ILE A 26 -14.22 -23.96 -29.59
C ILE A 26 -14.60 -24.74 -30.84
N PRO A 27 -15.44 -24.19 -31.74
CA PRO A 27 -15.79 -24.90 -32.97
C PRO A 27 -14.49 -25.30 -33.63
N SER A 28 -14.37 -26.59 -33.98
CA SER A 28 -13.14 -27.15 -34.55
C SER A 28 -12.69 -26.26 -35.69
N GLY A 29 -11.67 -25.45 -35.43
CA GLY A 29 -10.96 -24.73 -36.46
C GLY A 29 -10.41 -25.75 -37.44
N PRO A 30 -10.10 -25.34 -38.68
CA PRO A 30 -9.49 -26.24 -39.63
C PRO A 30 -8.22 -26.85 -39.01
N GLU A 31 -8.05 -28.17 -39.17
CA GLU A 31 -7.00 -28.99 -38.51
C GLU A 31 -5.57 -28.52 -38.80
N ASP A 32 -5.41 -27.63 -39.77
CA ASP A 32 -4.15 -27.11 -40.27
C ASP A 32 -3.73 -25.78 -39.61
N ILE A 33 -4.46 -25.33 -38.56
CA ILE A 33 -4.13 -24.16 -37.73
C ILE A 33 -3.88 -24.59 -36.29
N SER A 34 -2.81 -24.09 -35.67
CA SER A 34 -2.46 -24.41 -34.27
C SER A 34 -3.56 -23.93 -33.30
N GLY A 35 -4.25 -24.88 -32.65
CA GLY A 35 -5.34 -24.59 -31.72
C GLY A 35 -4.91 -24.11 -30.32
N SER A 36 -3.63 -24.20 -29.98
CA SER A 36 -3.11 -23.68 -28.70
C SER A 36 -1.62 -23.33 -28.76
N ARG A 37 -1.14 -22.61 -27.74
CA ARG A 37 0.26 -22.18 -27.56
C ARG A 37 1.26 -23.36 -27.51
N ASN A 38 0.79 -24.57 -27.21
CA ASN A 38 1.63 -25.76 -27.06
C ASN A 38 1.78 -26.57 -28.35
N TYR A 39 1.08 -26.20 -29.44
CA TYR A 39 1.19 -26.90 -30.72
C TYR A 39 2.40 -26.41 -31.50
N LYS A 40 3.12 -27.35 -32.12
CA LYS A 40 4.15 -27.02 -33.11
C LYS A 40 3.50 -26.41 -34.36
N PRO A 41 4.19 -25.53 -35.11
CA PRO A 41 3.66 -24.98 -36.35
C PRO A 41 3.23 -26.11 -37.31
N VAL A 42 1.96 -26.09 -37.73
CA VAL A 42 1.39 -27.03 -38.71
C VAL A 42 1.35 -26.34 -40.08
N GLN A 43 1.73 -27.06 -41.14
CA GLN A 43 1.65 -26.51 -42.50
C GLN A 43 0.19 -26.50 -42.99
N PRO A 44 -0.31 -25.37 -43.54
CA PRO A 44 -1.68 -25.26 -44.04
C PRO A 44 -1.93 -26.15 -45.27
N ILE A 45 -3.15 -26.70 -45.40
CA ILE A 45 -3.56 -27.51 -46.55
C ILE A 45 -3.99 -26.57 -47.67
N LEU A 46 -3.05 -26.24 -48.54
CA LEU A 46 -3.16 -25.20 -49.57
C LEU A 46 -4.32 -25.40 -50.56
N GLU A 47 -4.77 -26.63 -50.75
CA GLU A 47 -5.89 -27.00 -51.63
C GLU A 47 -7.25 -26.52 -51.12
N ARG A 48 -7.39 -26.31 -49.81
CA ARG A 48 -8.64 -25.83 -49.18
C ARG A 48 -8.79 -24.32 -49.22
N PHE A 49 -7.74 -23.58 -49.56
CA PHE A 49 -7.79 -22.12 -49.59
C PHE A 49 -8.44 -21.61 -50.89
N PRO A 50 -9.43 -20.70 -50.80
CA PRO A 50 -10.04 -20.08 -51.97
C PRO A 50 -8.99 -19.36 -52.83
N LYS A 51 -9.13 -19.45 -54.15
CA LYS A 51 -8.25 -18.71 -55.08
C LYS A 51 -8.44 -17.20 -54.88
N HIS A 52 -7.36 -16.47 -54.68
CA HIS A 52 -7.38 -15.02 -54.57
C HIS A 52 -7.52 -14.39 -55.96
N LYS A 53 -8.28 -13.29 -56.09
CA LYS A 53 -8.44 -12.56 -57.35
C LYS A 53 -7.38 -11.46 -57.43
N ASP A 54 -6.38 -11.65 -58.28
CA ASP A 54 -5.33 -10.65 -58.54
C ASP A 54 -5.55 -10.03 -59.92
N GLY A 55 -6.25 -8.89 -59.95
CA GLY A 55 -6.73 -8.27 -61.19
C GLY A 55 -7.82 -9.13 -61.84
N ASP A 56 -7.65 -9.47 -63.13
CA ASP A 56 -8.63 -10.25 -63.89
C ASP A 56 -8.43 -11.77 -63.78
N ARG A 57 -7.46 -12.25 -63.02
CA ARG A 57 -7.17 -13.69 -62.91
C ARG A 57 -7.27 -14.19 -61.47
N PHE A 58 -7.90 -15.34 -61.31
CA PHE A 58 -7.89 -16.09 -60.06
C PHE A 58 -6.59 -16.89 -59.94
N ARG A 59 -5.89 -16.72 -58.82
CA ARG A 59 -4.62 -17.39 -58.53
C ARG A 59 -4.77 -18.29 -57.32
N SER A 60 -4.35 -19.54 -57.43
CA SER A 60 -4.18 -20.44 -56.29
C SER A 60 -2.81 -20.21 -55.66
N PHE A 61 -2.69 -20.54 -54.38
CA PHE A 61 -1.39 -20.60 -53.72
C PHE A 61 -0.49 -21.62 -54.45
N ASN A 62 0.74 -21.22 -54.77
CA ASN A 62 1.73 -22.09 -55.41
C ASN A 62 3.00 -22.09 -54.56
N SER A 63 3.28 -23.21 -53.89
CA SER A 63 4.46 -23.36 -53.01
C SER A 63 5.79 -23.20 -53.76
N LYS A 64 5.83 -23.40 -55.08
CA LYS A 64 7.04 -23.16 -55.89
C LYS A 64 7.38 -21.67 -56.00
N LEU A 65 6.41 -20.76 -55.87
CA LEU A 65 6.67 -19.32 -55.72
C LEU A 65 7.38 -18.99 -54.41
N TYR A 66 7.19 -19.82 -53.38
CA TYR A 66 7.83 -19.67 -52.08
C TYR A 66 9.22 -20.29 -51.99
N HIS A 67 9.68 -21.05 -53.01
CA HIS A 67 10.89 -21.84 -52.85
C HIS A 67 12.19 -21.02 -52.89
N PHE A 68 12.28 -19.88 -53.57
CA PHE A 68 13.52 -19.07 -53.55
C PHE A 68 13.26 -17.58 -53.87
N LYS A 69 12.21 -17.03 -53.29
CA LYS A 69 12.19 -15.62 -52.91
C LYS A 69 11.73 -15.60 -51.46
N CYS A 70 12.68 -15.77 -50.54
CA CYS A 70 12.70 -14.84 -49.41
C CYS A 70 12.43 -13.51 -50.07
N TYR A 71 11.24 -12.92 -49.86
CA TYR A 71 10.98 -11.57 -50.30
C TYR A 71 12.21 -10.84 -49.82
N ARG A 72 13.14 -10.53 -50.75
CA ARG A 72 14.24 -9.64 -50.48
C ARG A 72 13.51 -8.53 -49.81
N ILE A 73 13.76 -8.38 -48.51
CA ILE A 73 13.01 -7.49 -47.66
C ILE A 73 13.40 -6.13 -48.26
N GLN A 74 12.71 -5.68 -49.31
CA GLN A 74 12.95 -4.36 -49.93
C GLN A 74 12.58 -3.27 -48.91
N THR A 75 12.05 -3.69 -47.76
CA THR A 75 11.84 -2.91 -46.56
C THR A 75 13.01 -2.92 -45.57
N VAL A 76 14.08 -3.75 -45.68
CA VAL A 76 15.20 -3.67 -44.71
C VAL A 76 15.92 -2.34 -44.83
N GLU A 77 16.07 -1.81 -46.04
CA GLU A 77 16.66 -0.47 -46.24
C GLU A 77 15.87 0.64 -45.51
N LYS A 78 14.56 0.47 -45.33
CA LYS A 78 13.68 1.40 -44.59
C LYS A 78 13.54 1.09 -43.09
N CYS A 79 14.25 0.08 -42.59
CA CYS A 79 14.22 -0.34 -41.19
C CYS A 79 15.51 -0.01 -40.43
N TYR A 80 16.58 0.41 -41.13
CA TYR A 80 17.90 0.66 -40.53
C TYR A 80 18.50 2.04 -40.89
N GLY A 81 17.72 2.96 -41.46
CA GLY A 81 18.15 4.34 -41.65
C GLY A 81 18.60 5.02 -40.36
N LYS A 82 19.50 6.01 -40.46
CA LYS A 82 19.98 6.79 -39.30
C LYS A 82 18.96 7.83 -38.83
N SER A 83 18.03 8.23 -39.71
CA SER A 83 17.01 9.24 -39.44
C SER A 83 15.61 8.62 -39.27
N GLU A 84 14.74 9.31 -38.54
CA GLU A 84 13.37 8.86 -38.27
C GLU A 84 12.49 8.74 -39.53
N LYS A 85 12.80 9.54 -40.56
CA LYS A 85 12.11 9.50 -41.87
C LYS A 85 12.43 8.23 -42.65
N GLU A 86 13.62 7.68 -42.44
CA GLU A 86 14.15 6.54 -43.18
C GLU A 86 14.03 5.23 -42.41
N ASN A 87 13.86 5.29 -41.08
CA ASN A 87 13.82 4.13 -40.21
C ASN A 87 12.47 4.00 -39.49
N ARG A 88 11.68 3.04 -39.95
CA ARG A 88 10.35 2.73 -39.39
C ARG A 88 10.41 2.26 -37.93
N LEU A 89 11.48 1.59 -37.51
CA LEU A 89 11.65 1.13 -36.13
C LEU A 89 11.98 2.30 -35.20
N LEU A 90 12.84 3.23 -35.63
CA LEU A 90 13.11 4.47 -34.90
C LEU A 90 11.84 5.32 -34.78
N LYS A 91 11.09 5.49 -35.87
CA LYS A 91 9.80 6.19 -35.86
C LYS A 91 8.79 5.54 -34.92
N HIS A 92 8.72 4.20 -34.89
CA HIS A 92 7.87 3.48 -33.95
C HIS A 92 8.35 3.68 -32.50
N LYS A 93 9.65 3.57 -32.23
CA LYS A 93 10.21 3.76 -30.89
C LYS A 93 9.93 5.16 -30.34
N LEU A 94 9.98 6.18 -31.18
CA LEU A 94 9.68 7.56 -30.81
C LEU A 94 8.17 7.88 -30.82
N SER A 95 7.35 6.97 -31.35
CA SER A 95 5.89 7.17 -31.39
C SER A 95 5.32 7.27 -29.97
N PHE A 96 4.36 8.19 -29.81
CA PHE A 96 3.68 8.41 -28.54
C PHE A 96 3.09 7.12 -27.95
N SER A 97 2.52 6.26 -28.79
CA SER A 97 1.98 4.96 -28.37
C SER A 97 3.03 4.05 -27.75
N HIS A 98 4.23 3.98 -28.34
CA HIS A 98 5.31 3.16 -27.79
C HIS A 98 5.81 3.74 -26.47
N CYS A 99 6.13 5.03 -26.42
CA CYS A 99 6.57 5.70 -25.19
C CYS A 99 5.54 5.53 -24.07
N LYS A 100 4.24 5.67 -24.37
CA LYS A 100 3.15 5.43 -23.41
C LYS A 100 3.09 3.98 -22.95
N ALA A 101 3.25 3.01 -23.86
CA ALA A 101 3.27 1.60 -23.50
C ALA A 101 4.46 1.23 -22.62
N VAL A 102 5.65 1.78 -22.91
CA VAL A 102 6.86 1.60 -22.10
C VAL A 102 6.67 2.21 -20.71
N ALA A 103 6.17 3.45 -20.62
CA ALA A 103 5.89 4.10 -19.34
C ALA A 103 4.86 3.31 -18.51
N ASN A 104 3.81 2.78 -19.14
CA ASN A 104 2.82 1.94 -18.47
C ASN A 104 3.43 0.61 -17.98
N TYR A 105 4.34 0.01 -18.75
CA TYR A 105 5.03 -1.21 -18.35
C TYR A 105 5.97 -0.97 -17.16
N GLU A 106 6.72 0.13 -17.18
CA GLU A 106 7.58 0.55 -16.06
C GLU A 106 6.75 0.85 -14.79
N ALA A 107 5.60 1.51 -14.94
CA ALA A 107 4.66 1.74 -13.85
C ALA A 107 4.13 0.40 -13.29
N TYR A 108 3.78 -0.55 -14.15
CA TYR A 108 3.33 -1.89 -13.73
C TYR A 108 4.42 -2.64 -12.95
N ASN A 109 5.66 -2.66 -13.44
CA ASN A 109 6.77 -3.29 -12.71
C ASN A 109 6.99 -2.64 -11.34
N SER A 110 6.85 -1.32 -11.26
CA SER A 110 6.92 -0.59 -9.98
C SER A 110 5.80 -1.00 -9.02
N THR A 111 4.60 -1.30 -9.52
CA THR A 111 3.48 -1.79 -8.69
C THR A 111 3.66 -3.24 -8.24
N LEU A 112 4.43 -4.07 -8.94
CA LEU A 112 4.76 -5.42 -8.48
C LEU A 112 5.68 -5.38 -7.25
N GLU A 113 6.66 -4.48 -7.25
CA GLU A 113 7.61 -4.32 -6.14
C GLU A 113 6.97 -3.61 -4.93
N LYS A 114 6.27 -2.50 -5.17
CA LYS A 114 5.78 -1.60 -4.11
C LYS A 114 4.30 -1.77 -3.77
N GLY A 115 3.56 -2.58 -4.51
CA GLY A 115 2.11 -2.64 -4.47
C GLY A 115 1.43 -1.49 -5.22
N SER A 116 0.10 -1.55 -5.31
CA SER A 116 -0.71 -0.46 -5.87
C SER A 116 -0.69 0.78 -4.97
N VAL A 117 -1.01 1.95 -5.53
CA VAL A 117 -1.15 3.20 -4.75
C VAL A 117 -2.14 3.03 -3.60
N ILE A 118 -3.25 2.32 -3.83
CA ILE A 118 -4.25 2.04 -2.79
C ILE A 118 -3.63 1.22 -1.67
N SER A 119 -2.88 0.16 -2.00
CA SER A 119 -2.24 -0.68 -0.99
C SER A 119 -1.18 0.07 -0.18
N GLN A 120 -0.46 1.00 -0.80
CA GLN A 120 0.51 1.86 -0.12
C GLN A 120 -0.18 2.80 0.87
N ILE A 121 -1.24 3.48 0.44
CA ILE A 121 -2.04 4.36 1.31
C ILE A 121 -2.63 3.57 2.48
N SER A 122 -3.20 2.38 2.23
CA SER A 122 -3.74 1.53 3.29
C SER A 122 -2.67 1.10 4.28
N LYS A 123 -1.46 0.77 3.80
CA LYS A 123 -0.32 0.41 4.65
C LYS A 123 0.15 1.57 5.51
N GLU A 124 0.30 2.76 4.93
CA GLU A 124 0.68 3.97 5.65
C GLU A 124 -0.37 4.34 6.70
N HIS A 125 -1.64 4.26 6.36
CA HIS A 125 -2.74 4.52 7.30
C HIS A 125 -2.72 3.52 8.47
N ALA A 126 -2.46 2.24 8.21
CA ALA A 126 -2.32 1.24 9.27
C ALA A 126 -1.13 1.53 10.21
N MET A 127 0.00 1.97 9.66
CA MET A 127 1.17 2.39 10.46
C MET A 127 0.84 3.60 11.33
N LEU A 128 0.15 4.61 10.79
CA LEU A 128 -0.29 5.79 11.55
C LEU A 128 -1.23 5.42 12.70
N ILE A 129 -2.20 4.52 12.48
CA ILE A 129 -3.09 4.02 13.54
C ILE A 129 -2.28 3.33 14.64
N LYS A 130 -1.31 2.49 14.26
CA LYS A 130 -0.45 1.78 15.23
C LYS A 130 0.34 2.76 16.09
N GLU A 131 0.93 3.79 15.49
CA GLU A 131 1.66 4.84 16.22
C GLU A 131 0.74 5.68 17.11
N ASN A 132 -0.47 6.03 16.63
CA ASN A 132 -1.47 6.74 17.43
C ASN A 132 -1.85 5.94 18.69
N ARG A 133 -2.11 4.64 18.53
CA ARG A 133 -2.45 3.74 19.63
C ARG A 133 -1.29 3.61 20.60
N HIS A 134 -0.07 3.39 20.10
CA HIS A 134 1.12 3.31 20.95
C HIS A 134 1.33 4.58 21.78
N TYR A 135 1.12 5.75 21.18
CA TYR A 135 1.17 7.02 21.92
C TYR A 135 0.13 7.09 23.03
N LEU A 136 -1.15 6.82 22.72
CA LEU A 136 -2.22 6.86 23.72
C LEU A 136 -2.00 5.86 24.87
N VAL A 137 -1.59 4.63 24.55
CA VAL A 137 -1.25 3.62 25.55
C VAL A 137 -0.15 4.13 26.49
N THR A 138 0.91 4.72 25.93
CA THR A 138 2.00 5.30 26.72
C THR A 138 1.50 6.38 27.69
N LEU A 139 0.59 7.26 27.24
CA LEU A 139 0.02 8.30 28.11
C LEU A 139 -0.81 7.68 29.25
N CYS A 140 -1.65 6.69 28.93
CA CYS A 140 -2.45 5.98 29.92
C CYS A 140 -1.57 5.22 30.92
N GLU A 141 -0.49 4.57 30.47
CA GLU A 141 0.46 3.87 31.33
C GLU A 141 1.16 4.80 32.32
N ILE A 142 1.59 5.99 31.85
CA ILE A 142 2.18 7.01 32.74
C ILE A 142 1.17 7.45 33.79
N LEU A 143 -0.06 7.79 33.37
CA LEU A 143 -1.13 8.21 34.29
C LEU A 143 -1.49 7.11 35.29
N LEU A 144 -1.62 5.87 34.83
CA LEU A 144 -1.90 4.71 35.66
C LEU A 144 -0.79 4.49 36.69
N THR A 145 0.48 4.59 36.27
CA THR A 145 1.65 4.45 37.16
C THR A 145 1.64 5.51 38.25
N ILE A 146 1.40 6.77 37.88
CA ILE A 146 1.28 7.89 38.84
C ILE A 146 0.16 7.62 39.85
N SER A 147 -1.02 7.20 39.36
CA SER A 147 -2.17 6.88 40.21
C SER A 147 -1.90 5.70 41.15
N GLN A 148 -1.29 4.63 40.66
CA GLN A 148 -0.91 3.45 41.46
C GLN A 148 0.11 3.80 42.55
N GLN A 149 1.06 4.67 42.24
CA GLN A 149 2.06 5.16 43.18
C GLN A 149 1.52 6.24 44.15
N LYS A 150 0.25 6.67 43.97
CA LYS A 150 -0.40 7.72 44.77
C LYS A 150 0.33 9.06 44.72
N ILE A 151 0.93 9.36 43.56
CA ILE A 151 1.61 10.62 43.30
C ILE A 151 0.63 11.57 42.60
N GLY A 152 0.69 12.86 42.90
CA GLY A 152 -0.11 13.87 42.19
C GLY A 152 0.33 13.98 40.73
N VAL A 153 -0.61 14.03 39.78
CA VAL A 153 -0.32 14.23 38.35
C VAL A 153 0.40 15.55 38.10
N ARG A 154 0.01 16.57 38.88
CA ARG A 154 0.60 17.92 38.89
C ARG A 154 1.39 18.10 40.17
N GLU A 155 2.41 18.95 40.11
CA GLU A 155 3.15 19.33 41.32
C GLU A 155 2.24 20.14 42.26
N SER A 156 2.20 19.78 43.54
CA SER A 156 1.53 20.58 44.58
C SER A 156 2.36 21.82 44.84
N GLY A 157 1.90 22.97 44.34
CA GLY A 157 2.66 24.21 44.46
C GLY A 157 2.93 24.63 45.91
N SER A 158 4.20 24.75 46.28
CA SER A 158 4.63 25.78 47.24
C SER A 158 6.11 26.17 47.23
N LEU A 159 7.05 25.50 46.51
CA LEU A 159 8.48 25.80 46.73
C LEU A 159 9.30 26.40 45.58
N PHE A 160 8.80 26.56 44.35
CA PHE A 160 9.66 27.14 43.31
C PHE A 160 8.92 27.86 42.17
N ARG A 161 8.26 28.98 42.50
CA ARG A 161 8.12 30.08 41.53
C ARG A 161 9.48 30.75 41.39
N ALA A 162 10.30 30.32 40.44
CA ALA A 162 11.20 31.17 39.65
C ALA A 162 12.27 30.33 38.95
N SER A 163 12.08 30.10 37.66
CA SER A 163 13.03 30.74 36.77
C SER A 163 12.27 31.15 35.53
N ALA A 164 12.54 32.34 35.02
CA ALA A 164 12.33 32.63 33.62
C ALA A 164 13.23 31.70 32.80
N ILE A 165 12.71 30.96 31.83
CA ILE A 165 13.51 30.40 30.74
C ILE A 165 12.75 30.69 29.46
N ASP A 166 13.49 31.33 28.57
CA ASP A 166 13.10 31.80 27.27
C ASP A 166 12.48 30.71 26.41
N ILE A 167 11.45 31.13 25.67
CA ILE A 167 10.69 30.36 24.70
C ILE A 167 11.48 30.39 23.38
N GLU A 168 12.70 29.84 23.34
CA GLU A 168 13.51 29.77 22.11
C GLU A 168 14.41 28.52 22.03
N SER A 169 14.04 27.38 22.60
CA SER A 169 14.83 26.14 22.43
C SER A 169 14.05 25.04 21.71
N GLU A 170 14.64 24.49 20.64
CA GLU A 170 14.21 23.27 19.93
C GLU A 170 14.29 21.99 20.79
N SER A 171 14.62 22.12 22.08
CA SER A 171 14.70 21.02 23.02
C SER A 171 13.35 20.80 23.72
N ILE A 172 12.98 19.53 23.93
CA ILE A 172 11.85 19.19 24.81
C ILE A 172 12.32 19.44 26.25
N ASP A 173 12.39 20.70 26.66
CA ASP A 173 12.60 21.02 28.06
C ASP A 173 11.23 21.24 28.70
N TYR A 174 10.55 20.11 28.99
CA TYR A 174 9.52 20.12 30.02
C TYR A 174 10.24 20.39 31.34
N ARG A 175 10.46 21.67 31.60
CA ARG A 175 11.25 22.17 32.72
C ARG A 175 10.87 21.52 34.04
N PRO A 176 11.72 21.57 35.09
CA PRO A 176 11.54 20.90 36.39
C PRO A 176 10.22 21.15 37.14
N HIS A 177 9.28 21.93 36.59
CA HIS A 177 8.01 22.36 37.21
C HIS A 177 6.78 22.08 36.33
N SER A 178 6.92 21.18 35.34
CA SER A 178 5.83 20.81 34.42
C SER A 178 4.85 19.77 35.02
N GLY A 179 5.15 19.25 36.22
CA GLY A 179 4.37 18.22 36.91
C GLY A 179 4.80 16.80 36.55
N ASN A 180 4.51 15.85 37.45
CA ASN A 180 5.01 14.47 37.37
C ASN A 180 4.67 13.76 36.06
N PHE A 181 3.48 14.03 35.50
CA PHE A 181 3.07 13.48 34.20
C PHE A 181 3.96 13.96 33.04
N LEU A 182 4.21 15.27 32.94
CA LEU A 182 5.03 15.80 31.85
C LEU A 182 6.50 15.42 32.00
N SER A 183 7.00 15.31 33.23
CA SER A 183 8.36 14.82 33.50
C SER A 183 8.55 13.36 33.08
N LEU A 184 7.60 12.47 33.42
CA LEU A 184 7.65 11.07 32.99
C LEU A 184 7.47 10.93 31.48
N LEU A 185 6.61 11.74 30.87
CA LEU A 185 6.43 11.76 29.42
C LEU A 185 7.72 12.21 28.69
N ALA A 186 8.43 13.20 29.22
CA ALA A 186 9.73 13.61 28.72
C ALA A 186 10.76 12.48 28.82
N LEU A 187 10.80 11.79 29.98
CA LEU A 187 11.68 10.64 30.21
C LEU A 187 11.42 9.52 29.21
N VAL A 188 10.16 9.14 28.99
CA VAL A 188 9.80 8.13 27.99
C VAL A 188 10.18 8.60 26.57
N GLY A 189 10.00 9.89 26.28
CA GLY A 189 10.45 10.50 25.02
C GLY A 189 11.95 10.31 24.75
N ASN A 190 12.80 10.31 25.77
CA ASN A 190 14.24 10.07 25.60
C ASN A 190 14.57 8.65 25.12
N HIS A 191 13.67 7.69 25.35
CA HIS A 191 13.85 6.29 24.98
C HIS A 191 12.98 5.86 23.79
N ALA A 192 11.96 6.63 23.42
CA ALA A 192 11.02 6.30 22.36
C ALA A 192 10.88 7.45 21.34
N GLU A 193 11.45 7.26 20.14
CA GLU A 193 11.48 8.28 19.09
C GLU A 193 10.07 8.73 18.65
N VAL A 194 9.12 7.79 18.55
CA VAL A 194 7.72 8.07 18.18
C VAL A 194 7.09 9.05 19.19
N ILE A 195 7.36 8.86 20.49
CA ILE A 195 6.84 9.69 21.57
C ILE A 195 7.49 11.08 21.54
N ALA A 196 8.82 11.14 21.42
CA ALA A 196 9.55 12.39 21.29
C ALA A 196 9.08 13.22 20.08
N ARG A 197 8.88 12.56 18.93
CA ARG A 197 8.41 13.21 17.70
C ARG A 197 7.02 13.81 17.88
N ARG A 198 6.09 13.10 18.51
CA ARG A 198 4.74 13.62 18.78
C ARG A 198 4.73 14.79 19.75
N ILE A 199 5.56 14.75 20.77
CA ILE A 199 5.71 15.84 21.72
C ILE A 199 6.23 17.12 21.03
N ARG A 200 7.27 17.00 20.18
CA ARG A 200 7.89 18.14 19.50
C ARG A 200 7.01 18.69 18.38
N HIS A 201 6.65 17.81 17.44
CA HIS A 201 6.09 18.20 16.14
C HIS A 201 4.61 17.86 15.97
N GLY A 202 3.99 17.21 16.96
CA GLY A 202 2.56 16.91 16.92
C GLY A 202 1.71 18.19 16.99
N PRO A 203 0.52 18.21 16.35
CA PRO A 203 -0.40 19.33 16.47
C PRO A 203 -0.89 19.44 17.92
N GLY A 204 -1.07 20.66 18.41
CA GLY A 204 -1.29 20.92 19.84
C GLY A 204 -2.46 20.15 20.47
N ASN A 205 -3.56 20.00 19.73
CA ASN A 205 -4.73 19.22 20.16
C ASN A 205 -4.50 17.71 20.21
N ALA A 206 -3.52 17.18 19.46
CA ALA A 206 -3.19 15.75 19.43
C ALA A 206 -1.99 15.38 20.31
N LYS A 207 -1.46 16.33 21.10
CA LYS A 207 -0.44 16.03 22.12
C LYS A 207 -1.07 15.39 23.36
N TYR A 208 -2.36 15.64 23.62
CA TYR A 208 -3.09 15.15 24.81
C TYR A 208 -2.41 15.48 26.16
N THR A 209 -1.47 16.43 26.16
CA THR A 209 -0.72 16.86 27.34
C THR A 209 -1.46 17.89 28.17
N HIS A 210 -2.57 18.42 27.66
CA HIS A 210 -3.35 19.42 28.39
C HIS A 210 -4.05 18.80 29.59
N HIS A 211 -4.14 19.56 30.66
CA HIS A 211 -4.57 19.08 31.96
C HIS A 211 -6.04 18.63 31.99
N SER A 212 -6.91 19.19 31.14
CA SER A 212 -8.30 18.74 30.99
C SER A 212 -8.38 17.37 30.31
N VAL A 213 -7.47 17.12 29.37
CA VAL A 213 -7.38 15.85 28.65
C VAL A 213 -6.83 14.76 29.56
N GLN A 214 -5.83 15.08 30.38
CA GLN A 214 -5.31 14.16 31.40
C GLN A 214 -6.42 13.70 32.36
N ASN A 215 -7.24 14.65 32.85
CA ASN A 215 -8.39 14.34 33.71
C ASN A 215 -9.39 13.43 32.97
N ALA A 216 -9.76 13.77 31.73
CA ALA A 216 -10.68 12.95 30.95
C ALA A 216 -10.16 11.52 30.71
N LEU A 217 -8.86 11.35 30.48
CA LEU A 217 -8.24 10.02 30.37
C LEU A 217 -8.32 9.24 31.68
N LEU A 218 -8.10 9.90 32.83
CA LEU A 218 -8.26 9.29 34.14
C LEU A 218 -9.70 8.87 34.42
N ASP A 219 -10.67 9.72 34.06
CA ASP A 219 -12.09 9.43 34.23
C ASP A 219 -12.50 8.22 33.37
N ILE A 220 -12.08 8.18 32.10
CA ILE A 220 -12.32 7.04 31.20
C ILE A 220 -11.71 5.76 31.77
N MET A 221 -10.44 5.80 32.23
CA MET A 221 -9.81 4.63 32.83
C MET A 221 -10.51 4.16 34.11
N ALA A 222 -11.00 5.09 34.94
CA ALA A 222 -11.75 4.77 36.14
C ALA A 222 -13.10 4.12 35.82
N ASP A 223 -13.82 4.64 34.82
CA ASP A 223 -15.09 4.06 34.37
C ASP A 223 -14.91 2.65 33.80
N GLU A 224 -13.86 2.40 33.01
CA GLU A 224 -13.53 1.06 32.50
C GLU A 224 -13.29 0.05 33.64
N VAL A 225 -12.52 0.44 34.65
CA VAL A 225 -12.28 -0.41 35.84
C VAL A 225 -13.58 -0.67 36.59
N LYS A 226 -14.41 0.36 36.80
CA LYS A 226 -15.69 0.24 37.48
C LYS A 226 -16.66 -0.67 36.73
N ASN A 227 -16.75 -0.53 35.41
CA ASN A 227 -17.60 -1.37 34.56
C ASN A 227 -17.16 -2.84 34.64
N LYS A 228 -15.86 -3.09 34.59
CA LYS A 228 -15.31 -4.43 34.73
C LYS A 228 -15.62 -5.07 36.09
N ILE A 229 -15.50 -4.31 37.18
CA ILE A 229 -15.90 -4.78 38.52
C ILE A 229 -17.39 -5.14 38.54
N PHE A 230 -18.24 -4.31 37.93
CA PHE A 230 -19.68 -4.54 37.87
C PHE A 230 -20.06 -5.79 37.06
N GLU A 231 -19.37 -6.04 35.95
CA GLU A 231 -19.51 -7.26 35.16
C GLU A 231 -19.09 -8.50 35.97
N GLU A 232 -17.95 -8.43 36.66
CA GLU A 232 -17.46 -9.52 37.52
C GLU A 232 -18.42 -9.81 38.68
N MET A 233 -19.02 -8.78 39.28
CA MET A 233 -20.01 -8.94 40.34
C MET A 233 -21.29 -9.62 39.86
N GLN A 234 -21.80 -9.26 38.68
CA GLN A 234 -22.98 -9.91 38.09
C GLN A 234 -22.72 -11.36 37.70
N ALA A 235 -21.53 -11.68 37.20
CA ALA A 235 -21.19 -13.04 36.80
C ALA A 235 -21.00 -14.00 37.99
N ALA A 236 -20.83 -13.45 39.21
CA ALA A 236 -20.68 -14.22 40.44
C ALA A 236 -22.02 -14.55 41.13
N GLU A 237 -23.13 -13.98 40.64
CA GLU A 237 -24.51 -14.22 41.11
C GLU A 237 -25.20 -15.32 40.28
#